data_AF-A0A368EAP0-F1
#
_entry.id   AF-A0A368EAP0-F1
#
_cell.length_a   1.000
_cell.length_b   1.000
_cell.length_c   1.000
_cell.angle_alpha   90.00
_cell.angle_beta   90.00
_cell.angle_gamma   90.00
#
_symmetry.space_group_name_H-M   'P 1'
#
loop_
_entity.id
_entity.type
_entity.pdbx_description
1 polymer ?
#
loop_
_entity_poly.entity_id
_entity_poly.type
_entity_poly.pdbx_seq_one_letter_code
_entity_poly.pdbx_strand_id
1 'polypeptide(L)'
;MSKPNTEFNLGLRDIDLIEDAINLVIARRSSAMSALAEDTLENTTDMSAYREIRHEVAELRELLGRLHNQKNWYRPQTDAVYVSG
;
A
#
# COMPACT_ATOMS: atom_id res chain seq x y z
N MET A 1 -24.83 -19.84 -5.99
CA MET A 1 -23.85 -18.90 -5.39
C MET A 1 -22.83 -19.74 -4.64
N SER A 2 -21.55 -19.69 -5.02
CA SER A 2 -20.49 -20.33 -4.24
C SER A 2 -20.32 -19.62 -2.90
N LYS A 3 -20.12 -20.39 -1.83
CA LYS A 3 -19.90 -19.84 -0.49
C LYS A 3 -18.56 -19.08 -0.48
N PRO A 4 -18.48 -17.84 0.05
CA PRO A 4 -17.23 -17.12 0.17
C PRO A 4 -16.26 -17.86 1.12
N ASN A 5 -14.96 -17.82 0.81
CA ASN A 5 -13.94 -18.35 1.72
C ASN A 5 -13.83 -17.41 2.93
N THR A 6 -13.99 -17.97 4.13
CA THR A 6 -13.91 -17.24 5.40
C THR A 6 -12.58 -17.47 6.11
N GLU A 7 -11.70 -18.29 5.54
CA GLU A 7 -10.37 -18.57 6.07
C GLU A 7 -9.33 -17.65 5.43
N PHE A 8 -8.54 -16.99 6.26
CA PHE A 8 -7.44 -16.15 5.83
C PHE A 8 -6.20 -17.02 5.54
N ASN A 9 -6.03 -17.39 4.27
CA ASN A 9 -4.95 -18.28 3.81
C ASN A 9 -3.76 -17.49 3.24
N LEU A 10 -3.32 -16.42 3.91
CA LEU A 10 -2.13 -15.66 3.55
C LEU A 10 -1.13 -15.70 4.70
N GLY A 11 0.06 -16.23 4.43
CA GLY A 11 1.17 -16.23 5.39
C GLY A 11 1.94 -14.92 5.38
N LEU A 12 2.84 -14.73 6.36
CA LEU A 12 3.68 -13.52 6.46
C LEU A 12 4.45 -13.24 5.16
N ARG A 13 4.99 -14.29 4.52
CA ARG A 13 5.71 -14.17 3.26
C ARG A 13 4.84 -13.67 2.11
N ASP A 14 3.58 -14.11 2.05
CA ASP A 14 2.65 -13.66 1.01
C ASP A 14 2.31 -12.18 1.20
N ILE A 15 2.13 -11.75 2.46
CA ILE A 15 1.90 -10.33 2.79
C ILE A 15 3.10 -9.49 2.38
N ASP A 16 4.33 -9.91 2.68
CA ASP A 16 5.53 -9.17 2.28
C ASP A 16 5.63 -9.02 0.76
N LEU A 17 5.37 -10.09 0.00
CA LEU A 17 5.36 -10.05 -1.47
C LEU A 17 4.29 -9.10 -2.03
N ILE A 18 3.10 -9.08 -1.40
CA ILE A 18 2.02 -8.17 -1.77
C ILE A 18 2.42 -6.72 -1.47
N GLU A 19 3.03 -6.45 -0.32
CA GLU A 19 3.52 -5.12 0.04
C GLU A 19 4.59 -4.62 -0.92
N ASP A 20 5.56 -5.46 -1.28
CA ASP A 20 6.60 -5.13 -2.27
C ASP A 20 6.00 -4.77 -3.63
N ALA A 21 5.02 -5.56 -4.09
CA ALA A 21 4.32 -5.30 -5.34
C ALA A 21 3.53 -3.98 -5.30
N ILE A 22 2.83 -3.70 -4.20
CA ILE A 22 2.08 -2.44 -4.02
C ILE A 22 3.04 -1.26 -3.97
N ASN A 23 4.16 -1.36 -3.26
CA ASN A 23 5.17 -0.32 -3.19
C ASN A 23 5.75 0.01 -4.58
N LEU A 24 6.00 -1.01 -5.42
CA LEU A 24 6.44 -0.82 -6.80
C LEU A 24 5.39 -0.05 -7.63
N VAL A 25 4.11 -0.39 -7.48
CA VAL A 25 3.02 0.32 -8.17
C VAL A 25 2.93 1.78 -7.70
N ILE A 26 2.99 2.03 -6.38
CA ILE A 26 3.01 3.38 -5.81
C ILE A 26 4.20 4.18 -6.37
N ALA A 27 5.39 3.60 -6.44
CA ALA A 27 6.58 4.25 -6.97
C ALA A 27 6.37 4.66 -8.43
N ARG A 28 5.92 3.72 -9.27
CA ARG A 28 5.64 3.98 -10.69
C ARG A 28 4.58 5.07 -10.89
N ARG A 29 3.48 5.01 -10.14
CA ARG A 29 2.39 6.00 -10.21
C ARG A 29 2.83 7.37 -9.72
N SER A 30 3.62 7.41 -8.66
CA SER A 30 4.16 8.67 -8.13
C SER A 30 5.10 9.35 -9.13
N SER A 31 5.95 8.59 -9.83
CA SER A 31 6.78 9.14 -10.91
C SER A 31 5.94 9.72 -12.05
N ALA A 32 4.88 9.03 -12.47
CA ALA A 32 3.96 9.54 -13.50
C ALA A 32 3.26 10.83 -13.04
N MET A 33 2.83 10.87 -11.78
CA MET A 33 2.21 12.06 -11.18
C MET A 33 3.17 13.26 -11.14
N SER A 34 4.46 13.03 -10.84
CA SER A 34 5.49 14.08 -10.86
C SER A 34 5.71 14.62 -12.28
N ALA A 35 5.78 13.75 -13.29
CA ALA A 35 5.93 14.17 -14.69
C ALA A 35 4.75 15.05 -15.15
N LEU A 36 3.51 14.71 -14.78
CA LEU A 36 2.33 15.54 -15.08
C LEU A 36 2.36 16.89 -14.36
N ALA A 37 2.87 16.94 -13.12
CA ALA A 37 2.97 18.18 -12.35
C ALA A 37 3.99 19.16 -12.94
N GLU A 38 5.06 18.65 -13.56
CA GLU A 38 6.06 19.46 -14.26
C GLU A 38 5.51 20.03 -15.57
N ASP A 39 4.61 19.31 -16.25
CA ASP A 39 4.02 19.70 -17.54
C ASP A 39 2.81 20.64 -17.42
N THR A 40 2.38 20.99 -16.20
CA THR A 40 1.15 21.78 -16.00
C THR A 40 1.35 23.27 -16.27
N LEU A 41 1.51 23.64 -17.55
CA LEU A 41 1.14 24.94 -18.12
C LEU A 41 -0.17 24.74 -18.92
N GLU A 42 -1.26 25.36 -18.46
CA GLU A 42 -2.52 25.64 -19.18
C GLU A 42 -3.57 24.54 -19.48
N ASN A 43 -3.32 23.23 -19.36
CA ASN A 43 -4.34 22.20 -19.73
C ASN A 43 -5.19 21.65 -18.56
N THR A 44 -6.52 21.63 -18.75
CA THR A 44 -7.50 21.11 -17.77
C THR A 44 -7.53 19.58 -17.70
N THR A 45 -7.18 18.88 -18.78
CA THR A 45 -7.13 17.41 -18.86
C THR A 45 -5.99 16.81 -18.03
N ASP A 46 -4.85 17.49 -17.92
CA ASP A 46 -3.75 17.05 -17.05
C ASP A 46 -4.16 17.10 -15.57
N MET A 47 -5.06 18.03 -15.22
CA MET A 47 -5.56 18.16 -13.86
C MET A 47 -6.48 16.99 -13.44
N SER A 48 -7.26 16.40 -14.36
CA SER A 48 -8.09 15.23 -14.04
C SER A 48 -7.24 13.97 -13.89
N ALA A 49 -6.32 13.71 -14.81
CA ALA A 49 -5.39 12.58 -14.74
C ALA A 49 -4.53 12.63 -13.47
N TYR A 50 -4.06 13.82 -13.10
CA TYR A 50 -3.33 14.05 -11.85
C TYR A 50 -4.16 13.65 -10.61
N ARG A 51 -5.43 14.07 -10.55
CA ARG A 51 -6.32 13.76 -9.42
C ARG A 51 -6.61 12.26 -9.30
N GLU A 52 -6.79 11.57 -10.43
CA GLU A 52 -7.00 10.12 -10.45
C GLU A 52 -5.77 9.37 -9.91
N ILE A 53 -4.57 9.73 -10.37
CA ILE A 53 -3.33 9.09 -9.88
C ILE A 53 -3.11 9.38 -8.39
N ARG A 54 -3.38 10.62 -7.94
CA ARG A 54 -3.33 10.98 -6.52
C ARG A 54 -4.25 10.11 -5.67
N HIS A 55 -5.46 9.87 -6.15
CA HIS A 55 -6.46 9.04 -5.47
C HIS A 55 -5.99 7.58 -5.40
N GLU A 56 -5.56 7.00 -6.53
CA GLU A 56 -5.03 5.63 -6.59
C GLU A 56 -3.87 5.43 -5.62
N VAL A 57 -2.90 6.36 -5.58
CA VAL A 57 -1.76 6.30 -4.65
C VAL A 57 -2.22 6.36 -3.18
N ALA A 58 -3.22 7.18 -2.87
CA ALA A 58 -3.75 7.27 -1.51
C ALA A 58 -4.43 5.96 -1.07
N GLU A 59 -5.23 5.35 -1.95
CA GLU A 59 -5.89 4.07 -1.68
C GLU A 59 -4.88 2.93 -1.47
N LEU A 60 -3.81 2.88 -2.26
CA LEU A 60 -2.75 1.89 -2.12
C LEU A 60 -1.97 2.07 -0.81
N ARG A 61 -1.70 3.30 -0.38
CA ARG A 61 -1.06 3.57 0.92
C ARG A 61 -1.93 3.14 2.09
N GLU A 62 -3.24 3.39 2.01
CA GLU A 62 -4.18 2.94 3.03
C GLU A 62 -4.26 1.41 3.08
N LEU A 63 -4.23 0.74 1.92
CA LEU A 63 -4.15 -0.72 1.85
C LEU A 63 -2.88 -1.27 2.51
N LEU A 64 -1.71 -0.67 2.25
CA LEU A 64 -0.47 -1.02 2.93
C LEU A 64 -0.59 -0.89 4.44
N GLY A 65 -1.20 0.18 4.94
CA GLY A 65 -1.46 0.34 6.38
C GLY A 65 -2.30 -0.79 6.95
N ARG A 66 -3.38 -1.19 6.25
CA ARG A 66 -4.20 -2.33 6.66
C ARG A 66 -3.44 -3.66 6.64
N LEU A 67 -2.64 -3.92 5.60
CA LEU A 67 -1.81 -5.13 5.48
C LEU A 67 -0.76 -5.20 6.59
N HIS A 68 -0.09 -4.08 6.86
CA HIS A 68 0.88 -3.97 7.96
C HIS A 68 0.24 -4.32 9.31
N ASN A 69 -0.98 -3.83 9.55
CA ASN A 69 -1.74 -4.13 10.77
C ASN A 69 -2.21 -5.60 10.87
N GLN A 70 -2.20 -6.37 9.77
CA GLN A 70 -2.48 -7.81 9.80
C GLN A 70 -1.26 -8.65 10.18
N LYS A 71 -0.04 -8.09 10.12
CA LYS A 71 1.15 -8.79 10.61
C LYS A 71 1.06 -8.84 12.13
N ASN A 72 0.54 -9.93 12.69
CA ASN A 72 0.60 -10.16 14.12
C ASN A 72 2.07 -10.34 14.53
N TRP A 73 2.66 -9.31 15.14
CA TRP A 73 4.01 -9.33 15.67
C TRP A 73 4.05 -10.32 16.84
N TYR A 74 4.66 -11.49 16.65
CA TYR A 74 4.86 -12.44 17.74
C TYR A 74 5.71 -11.78 18.83
N ARG A 75 5.07 -11.44 19.95
CA ARG A 75 5.73 -11.01 21.19
C ARG A 75 6.04 -12.27 22.00
N PRO A 76 7.31 -12.60 22.26
CA PRO A 76 7.64 -13.66 23.21
C PRO A 76 7.00 -13.32 24.56
N GLN A 77 6.06 -14.15 25.02
CA GLN A 77 5.35 -13.88 26.29
C GLN A 77 6.18 -14.26 27.52
N THR A 78 7.26 -15.01 27.36
CA THR A 78 7.83 -15.78 28.47
C THR A 78 9.27 -15.50 28.87
N ASP A 79 10.11 -14.77 28.10
CA ASP A 79 11.55 -14.75 28.48
C ASP A 79 12.42 -13.54 28.06
N ALA A 80 11.85 -12.42 27.61
CA ALA A 80 12.67 -11.24 27.27
C ALA A 80 12.11 -9.95 27.87
N VAL A 81 12.94 -9.27 28.67
CA VAL A 81 12.70 -7.90 29.12
C VAL A 81 12.58 -7.00 27.89
N TYR A 82 11.41 -6.39 27.72
CA TYR A 82 11.14 -5.45 26.64
C TYR A 82 11.91 -4.15 26.87
N VAL A 83 12.87 -3.84 25.99
CA VAL A 83 13.56 -2.54 25.96
C VAL A 83 13.18 -1.86 24.65
N SER A 84 12.35 -0.83 24.72
CA SER A 84 12.11 0.10 23.61
C SER A 84 12.80 1.43 23.90
N GLY A 85 13.67 1.85 22.99
CA GLY A 85 14.21 3.21 22.93
C GLY A 85 13.30 4.15 22.15
#